data_AF-A0A6I9MUW0-F1
#
_entry.id   AF-A0A6I9MUW0-F1
#
_cell.length_a   1.000
_cell.length_b   1.000
_cell.length_c   1.000
_cell.angle_alpha   90.00
_cell.angle_beta   90.00
_cell.angle_gamma   90.00
#
_symmetry.space_group_name_H-M   'P 1'
#
loop_
_entity.id
_entity.type
_entity.pdbx_description
1 polymer ?
#
loop_
_entity_poly.entity_id
_entity_poly.type
_entity_poly.pdbx_seq_one_letter_code
_entity_poly.pdbx_strand_id
1 'polypeptide(L)'
;MPTLWVMELSRQLCGKMRRSSKRVQLSSSPSSIRGLEIHFYTEEVQPIEYFKGCFTALELCVEAAKKCSISPLCHNLYALYDETTCTWYPPTFEFTITDETSVKLHYRMR
;
A
#
# COMPACT_ATOMS: atom_id res chain seq x y z
N MET A 1 1.87 53.33 -20.92
CA MET A 1 2.97 52.36 -20.74
C MET A 1 3.17 52.09 -19.25
N PRO A 2 2.40 51.16 -18.65
CA PRO A 2 2.57 50.80 -17.24
C PRO A 2 3.51 49.60 -17.05
N THR A 3 4.56 49.85 -16.28
CA THR A 3 5.10 48.99 -15.22
C THR A 3 5.53 47.56 -15.60
N LEU A 4 6.77 47.51 -16.08
CA LEU A 4 7.70 46.37 -16.11
C LEU A 4 7.95 45.70 -14.73
N TRP A 5 7.30 46.16 -13.66
CA TRP A 5 7.49 45.72 -12.27
C TRP A 5 6.58 44.56 -11.85
N VAL A 6 5.49 44.28 -12.58
CA VAL A 6 4.54 43.23 -12.20
C VAL A 6 5.02 41.82 -12.61
N MET A 7 5.98 41.73 -13.53
CA MET A 7 6.51 40.43 -14.00
C MET A 7 7.76 39.93 -13.24
N GLU A 8 8.32 40.73 -12.33
CA GLU A 8 9.50 40.30 -11.55
C GLU A 8 9.10 39.66 -10.19
N LEU A 9 7.90 39.94 -9.69
CA LEU A 9 7.38 39.33 -8.47
C LEU A 9 6.88 37.90 -8.66
N SER A 10 6.54 37.50 -9.90
CA SER A 10 6.14 36.12 -10.20
C SER A 10 7.32 35.14 -10.21
N ARG A 11 8.56 35.60 -10.42
CA ARG A 11 9.77 34.76 -10.37
C ARG A 11 10.30 34.50 -8.95
N GLN A 12 9.99 35.38 -8.00
CA GLN A 12 10.48 35.28 -6.61
C GLN A 12 9.64 34.35 -5.71
N LEU A 13 8.44 33.92 -6.14
CA LEU A 13 7.61 32.97 -5.37
C LEU A 13 7.81 31.48 -5.73
N CYS A 14 8.48 31.16 -6.85
CA CYS A 14 8.72 29.76 -7.25
C CYS A 14 10.03 29.16 -6.71
N GLY A 15 10.71 29.84 -5.77
CA GLY A 15 12.10 29.54 -5.39
C GLY A 15 12.35 28.77 -4.09
N LYS A 16 11.33 28.32 -3.34
CA LYS A 16 11.57 27.62 -2.06
C LYS A 16 10.63 26.46 -1.74
N MET A 17 10.82 25.35 -2.46
CA MET A 17 10.68 24.01 -1.86
C MET A 17 11.72 23.04 -2.45
N ARG A 18 13.00 23.42 -2.37
CA ARG A 18 14.13 22.49 -2.36
C ARG A 18 14.67 22.45 -0.94
N ARG A 19 14.05 21.65 -0.09
CA ARG A 19 14.67 21.08 1.12
C ARG A 19 13.85 19.87 1.55
N SER A 20 14.44 18.70 1.31
CA SER A 20 14.36 17.56 2.22
C SER A 20 12.95 17.11 2.61
N SER A 21 12.22 16.48 1.68
CA SER A 21 11.56 15.25 2.08
C SER A 21 12.51 14.13 1.74
N LYS A 22 13.29 13.79 2.76
CA LYS A 22 14.10 12.59 2.88
C LYS A 22 13.28 11.48 2.21
N ARG A 23 13.74 10.99 1.05
CA ARG A 23 13.24 9.74 0.47
C ARG A 23 13.29 8.79 1.67
N VAL A 24 12.13 8.44 2.21
CA VAL A 24 12.03 7.35 3.17
C VAL A 24 12.42 6.17 2.31
N GLN A 25 13.73 5.93 2.26
CA GLN A 25 14.27 4.63 2.03
C GLN A 25 13.63 3.83 3.16
N LEU A 26 12.52 3.16 2.85
CA LEU A 26 12.28 1.88 3.46
C LEU A 26 13.53 1.08 3.12
N SER A 27 14.53 1.19 3.99
CA SER A 27 15.52 0.15 4.17
C SER A 27 14.76 -1.01 4.78
N SER A 28 13.86 -1.63 4.02
CA SER A 28 13.67 -3.05 4.19
C SER A 28 14.98 -3.63 3.72
N SER A 29 15.87 -3.93 4.66
CA SER A 29 16.74 -5.07 4.48
C SER A 29 15.88 -6.19 3.89
N PRO A 30 16.38 -7.05 2.99
CA PRO A 30 15.66 -8.26 2.63
C PRO A 30 15.72 -9.17 3.86
N SER A 31 14.96 -8.84 4.91
CA SER A 31 14.36 -9.86 5.76
C SER A 31 13.61 -10.69 4.76
N SER A 32 14.10 -11.91 4.49
CA SER A 32 13.41 -12.83 3.59
C SER A 32 11.98 -12.93 4.11
N ILE A 33 11.03 -12.25 3.46
CA ILE A 33 9.62 -12.37 3.82
C ILE A 33 9.33 -13.85 3.65
N ARG A 34 8.91 -14.51 4.74
CA ARG A 34 8.51 -15.91 4.69
C ARG A 34 7.00 -15.95 4.83
N GLY A 35 6.35 -16.48 3.81
CA GLY A 35 4.91 -16.56 3.70
C GLY A 35 4.28 -15.38 2.94
N LEU A 36 3.05 -15.07 3.31
CA LEU A 36 2.24 -14.01 2.75
C LEU A 36 1.98 -12.95 3.81
N GLU A 37 2.25 -11.70 3.47
CA GLU A 37 1.99 -10.55 4.34
C GLU A 37 0.95 -9.62 3.71
N ILE A 38 -0.04 -9.19 4.49
CA ILE A 38 -1.02 -8.18 4.10
C ILE A 38 -0.70 -6.88 4.84
N HIS A 39 -0.30 -5.86 4.08
CA HIS A 39 0.08 -4.54 4.57
C HIS A 39 -1.08 -3.55 4.47
N PHE A 40 -1.10 -2.61 5.40
CA PHE A 40 -2.12 -1.58 5.51
C PHE A 40 -1.49 -0.19 5.32
N TYR A 41 -2.32 0.78 4.92
CA TYR A 41 -1.88 2.17 4.75
C TYR A 41 -1.89 2.97 6.05
N THR A 42 -2.51 2.46 7.10
CA THR A 42 -2.58 3.10 8.42
C THR A 42 -1.45 2.60 9.31
N GLU A 43 -0.62 3.50 9.84
CA GLU A 43 0.56 3.15 10.67
C GLU A 43 0.20 2.43 11.98
N GLU A 44 -1.04 2.57 12.46
CA GLU A 44 -1.54 1.93 13.68
C GLU A 44 -1.82 0.44 13.50
N VAL A 45 -2.00 -0.02 12.25
CA VAL A 45 -2.44 -1.39 11.95
C VAL A 45 -1.24 -2.23 11.53
N GLN A 46 -0.87 -3.18 12.39
CA GLN A 46 0.18 -4.16 12.07
C GLN A 46 -0.25 -5.05 10.89
N PRO A 47 0.71 -5.44 10.02
CA PRO A 47 0.47 -6.40 8.95
C PRO A 47 -0.09 -7.73 9.46
N ILE A 48 -0.84 -8.43 8.61
CA ILE A 48 -1.27 -9.81 8.86
C ILE A 48 -0.30 -10.75 8.16
N GLU A 49 0.20 -11.75 8.86
CA GLU A 49 1.20 -12.70 8.36
C GLU A 49 0.61 -14.11 8.32
N TYR A 50 0.80 -14.79 7.20
CA TYR A 50 0.41 -16.17 6.99
C TYR A 50 1.63 -16.97 6.54
N PHE A 51 2.00 -18.00 7.31
CA PHE A 51 3.20 -18.79 7.03
C PHE A 51 2.94 -20.07 6.23
N LYS A 52 1.69 -20.55 6.22
CA LYS A 52 1.29 -21.80 5.58
C LYS A 52 -0.23 -21.91 5.46
N GLY A 53 -0.70 -22.59 4.42
CA GLY A 53 -2.12 -22.85 4.18
C GLY A 53 -2.58 -22.44 2.79
N CYS A 54 -3.85 -22.67 2.50
CA CYS A 54 -4.51 -22.19 1.29
C CYS A 54 -5.61 -21.20 1.69
N PHE A 55 -5.60 -20.03 1.05
CA PHE A 55 -6.55 -18.96 1.35
C PHE A 55 -7.02 -18.30 0.07
N THR A 56 -8.31 -18.04 -0.04
CA THR A 56 -8.83 -17.19 -1.11
C THR A 56 -8.53 -15.72 -0.83
N ALA A 57 -8.39 -14.92 -1.89
CA ALA A 57 -8.25 -13.47 -1.78
C ALA A 57 -9.43 -12.86 -1.01
N LEU A 58 -10.64 -13.41 -1.15
CA LEU A 58 -11.81 -13.00 -0.38
C LEU A 58 -11.63 -13.24 1.12
N GLU A 59 -11.22 -14.43 1.55
CA GLU A 59 -10.99 -14.74 2.96
C GLU A 59 -9.96 -13.80 3.59
N LEU A 60 -8.84 -13.61 2.89
CA LEU A 60 -7.80 -12.66 3.28
C LEU A 60 -8.32 -11.21 3.35
N CYS A 61 -9.12 -10.78 2.38
CA CYS A 61 -9.77 -9.46 2.40
C CYS A 61 -10.76 -9.31 3.57
N VAL A 62 -11.48 -10.37 3.93
CA VAL A 62 -12.43 -10.35 5.06
C VAL A 62 -11.69 -10.22 6.39
N GLU A 63 -10.59 -10.96 6.56
CA GLU A 63 -9.71 -10.83 7.72
C GLU A 63 -9.13 -9.42 7.84
N ALA A 64 -8.61 -8.88 6.72
CA ALA A 64 -8.10 -7.51 6.64
C ALA A 64 -9.19 -6.47 6.98
N ALA A 65 -10.41 -6.63 6.47
CA ALA A 65 -11.54 -5.77 6.77
C ALA A 65 -11.87 -5.75 8.26
N LYS A 66 -11.91 -6.93 8.90
CA LYS A 66 -12.13 -7.06 10.36
C LYS A 66 -11.03 -6.35 11.14
N LYS A 67 -9.76 -6.56 10.75
CA LYS A 67 -8.60 -5.91 11.38
C LYS A 67 -8.69 -4.38 11.30
N CYS A 68 -9.15 -3.84 10.18
CA CYS A 68 -9.35 -2.41 9.97
C CYS A 68 -10.72 -1.87 10.44
N SER A 69 -11.55 -2.70 11.09
CA SER A 69 -12.92 -2.32 11.50
C SER A 69 -13.79 -1.76 10.37
N ILE A 70 -13.61 -2.28 9.15
CA ILE A 70 -14.40 -1.89 7.97
C ILE A 70 -15.78 -2.55 8.06
N SER A 71 -16.83 -1.74 7.88
CA SER A 71 -18.21 -2.24 7.84
C SER A 71 -18.40 -3.23 6.68
N PRO A 72 -19.19 -4.31 6.86
CA PRO A 72 -19.52 -5.24 5.77
C PRO A 72 -20.11 -4.56 4.54
N LEU A 73 -20.82 -3.44 4.72
CA LEU A 73 -21.37 -2.64 3.61
C LEU A 73 -20.29 -2.01 2.71
N CYS A 74 -19.10 -1.76 3.27
CA CYS A 74 -17.97 -1.16 2.57
C CYS A 74 -16.93 -2.19 2.12
N HIS A 75 -17.09 -3.47 2.50
CA HIS A 75 -16.09 -4.51 2.27
C HIS A 75 -15.76 -4.70 0.79
N ASN A 76 -16.77 -4.62 -0.08
CA ASN A 76 -16.64 -4.76 -1.53
C ASN A 76 -15.88 -3.62 -2.23
N LEU A 77 -15.59 -2.52 -1.52
CA LEU A 77 -14.78 -1.42 -2.04
C LEU A 77 -13.28 -1.71 -1.95
N TYR A 78 -12.88 -2.81 -1.32
CA TYR A 78 -11.48 -3.14 -1.07
C TYR A 78 -11.09 -4.45 -1.74
N ALA A 79 -9.80 -4.55 -2.10
CA ALA A 79 -9.18 -5.74 -2.68
C ALA A 79 -7.69 -5.83 -2.28
N LEU A 80 -7.04 -6.93 -2.66
CA LEU A 80 -5.61 -7.13 -2.48
C LEU A 80 -4.85 -6.71 -3.73
N TYR A 81 -3.83 -5.87 -3.52
CA TYR A 81 -2.94 -5.36 -4.54
C TYR A 81 -1.51 -5.81 -4.30
N ASP A 82 -0.84 -6.32 -5.33
CA ASP A 82 0.59 -6.63 -5.29
C ASP A 82 1.38 -5.51 -5.99
N GLU A 83 2.19 -4.79 -5.21
CA GLU A 83 3.01 -3.69 -5.71
C GLU A 83 4.18 -4.17 -6.60
N THR A 84 4.63 -5.42 -6.43
CA THR A 84 5.76 -5.97 -7.19
C THR A 84 5.37 -6.29 -8.63
N THR A 85 4.18 -6.86 -8.81
CA THR A 85 3.64 -7.21 -10.14
C THR A 85 2.68 -6.15 -10.68
N CYS A 86 2.30 -5.16 -9.87
CA CYS A 86 1.28 -4.16 -10.18
C CYS A 86 -0.09 -4.79 -10.53
N THR A 87 -0.48 -5.86 -9.82
CA THR A 87 -1.70 -6.61 -10.12
C THR A 87 -2.72 -6.57 -8.98
N TRP A 88 -4.00 -6.70 -9.35
CA TRP A 88 -5.11 -6.88 -8.42
C TRP A 88 -5.58 -8.33 -8.49
N TYR A 89 -5.81 -8.95 -7.34
CA TYR A 89 -6.33 -10.31 -7.31
C TYR A 89 -7.87 -10.32 -7.30
N PRO A 90 -8.51 -11.18 -8.11
CA PRO A 90 -9.94 -11.40 -8.01
C PRO A 90 -10.28 -12.11 -6.69
N PRO A 91 -11.48 -11.91 -6.11
CA PRO A 91 -11.86 -12.52 -4.82
C PRO A 91 -11.76 -14.05 -4.79
N THR A 92 -11.89 -14.70 -5.95
CA THR A 92 -11.82 -16.15 -6.13
C THR A 92 -10.39 -16.69 -6.28
N PHE A 93 -9.37 -15.84 -6.33
CA PHE A 93 -7.98 -16.28 -6.46
C PHE A 93 -7.53 -16.99 -5.19
N GLU A 94 -6.88 -18.13 -5.32
CA GLU A 94 -6.38 -18.91 -4.19
C GLU A 94 -4.86 -18.74 -4.05
N PHE A 95 -4.42 -18.35 -2.87
CA PHE A 95 -3.02 -18.30 -2.48
C PHE A 95 -2.66 -19.59 -1.76
N THR A 96 -1.72 -20.36 -2.32
CA THR A 96 -1.07 -21.49 -1.64
C THR A 96 0.22 -21.00 -1.00
N ILE A 97 0.27 -21.01 0.33
CA ILE A 97 1.41 -20.52 1.11
C ILE A 97 2.23 -21.71 1.59
N THR A 98 3.49 -21.70 1.21
CA THR A 98 4.52 -22.69 1.57
C THR A 98 5.71 -21.99 2.24
N ASP A 99 6.64 -22.77 2.80
CA ASP A 99 7.85 -22.24 3.46
C ASP A 99 8.77 -21.44 2.52
N GLU A 100 8.61 -21.59 1.20
CA GLU A 100 9.34 -20.85 0.17
C GLU A 100 8.57 -19.64 -0.38
N THR A 101 7.29 -19.50 0.00
CA THR A 101 6.45 -18.39 -0.48
C THR A 101 6.96 -17.08 0.12
N SER A 102 7.01 -16.03 -0.70
CA SER A 102 7.41 -14.68 -0.28
C SER A 102 6.55 -13.67 -1.02
N VAL A 103 5.35 -13.40 -0.47
CA VAL A 103 4.33 -12.57 -1.12
C VAL A 103 3.97 -11.41 -0.22
N LYS A 104 4.01 -10.20 -0.77
CA LYS A 104 3.62 -8.97 -0.08
C LYS A 104 2.43 -8.35 -0.79
N LEU A 105 1.30 -8.28 -0.10
CA LEU A 105 0.06 -7.69 -0.59
C LEU A 105 -0.30 -6.44 0.20
N HIS A 106 -1.05 -5.55 -0.42
CA HIS A 106 -1.60 -4.35 0.18
C HIS A 106 -3.13 -4.42 0.16
N TYR A 107 -3.75 -4.25 1.32
CA TYR A 107 -5.19 -4.11 1.43
C TYR A 107 -5.58 -2.68 1.06
N ARG A 108 -6.21 -2.50 -0.11
CA ARG A 108 -6.43 -1.19 -0.74
C ARG A 108 -7.84 -1.06 -1.28
N MET A 109 -8.38 0.16 -1.25
CA MET A 109 -9.62 0.50 -1.95
C MET A 109 -9.40 0.41 -3.48
N ARG A 110 -10.33 -0.24 -4.20
CA ARG A 110 -10.26 -0.51 -5.64
C ARG A 110 -11.35 0.22 -6.42
#